data_AF-A0A838PHB5-F1
#
_entry.id   AF-A0A838PHB5-F1
#
_cell.length_a   1.000
_cell.length_b   1.000
_cell.length_c   1.000
_cell.angle_alpha   90.00
_cell.angle_beta   90.00
_cell.angle_gamma   90.00
#
_symmetry.space_group_name_H-M   'P 1'
#
loop_
_entity.id
_entity.type
_entity.pdbx_description
1 polymer ?
#
loop_
_entity_poly.entity_id
_entity_poly.type
_entity_poly.pdbx_seq_one_letter_code
_entity_poly.pdbx_strand_id
1 'polypeptide(L)'
;MTTIGEGRYFGDEENARHANVVVIGSDVANTLFPFSNAVDQQMSINGRSYRVIGVLTARDVFLVGAEDPNNENKAVYMPYLTLRKLYPDVD
;
A
#
# COMPACT_ATOMS: atom_id res chain seq x y z
N MET A 1 -13.83 9.35 2.76
CA MET A 1 -13.37 8.46 3.84
C MET A 1 -12.85 7.17 3.23
N THR A 2 -11.53 7.01 3.15
CA THR A 2 -10.87 5.87 2.47
C THR A 2 -11.18 4.59 3.21
N THR A 3 -11.81 3.65 2.50
CA THR A 3 -12.31 2.40 3.07
C THR A 3 -11.38 1.27 2.67
N ILE A 4 -11.12 0.36 3.61
CA ILE A 4 -10.40 -0.88 3.35
C ILE A 4 -11.39 -1.88 2.77
N GLY A 5 -11.10 -2.37 1.56
CA GLY A 5 -11.89 -3.41 0.91
C GLY A 5 -11.55 -4.79 1.48
N GLU A 6 -10.26 -5.04 1.72
CA GLU A 6 -9.76 -6.34 2.19
C GLU A 6 -8.66 -6.14 3.25
N GLY A 7 -8.63 -7.01 4.27
CA GLY A 7 -7.62 -6.95 5.32
C GLY A 7 -7.84 -5.81 6.31
N ARG A 8 -6.76 -5.14 6.73
CA ARG A 8 -6.79 -4.04 7.70
C ARG A 8 -5.75 -2.97 7.41
N TYR A 9 -5.95 -1.79 7.97
CA TYR A 9 -4.91 -0.76 8.00
C TYR A 9 -3.81 -1.10 9.01
N PHE A 10 -2.60 -0.56 8.83
CA PHE A 10 -1.55 -0.69 9.83
C PHE A 10 -1.87 0.16 11.06
N GLY A 11 -1.55 -0.37 12.24
CA GLY A 11 -1.70 0.33 13.51
C GLY A 11 -0.41 0.99 14.00
N ASP A 12 -0.50 1.70 15.12
CA ASP A 12 0.65 2.34 15.78
C ASP A 12 1.76 1.36 16.14
N GLU A 13 1.43 0.13 16.52
CA GLU A 13 2.42 -0.90 16.83
C GLU A 13 3.26 -1.29 15.61
N GLU A 14 2.65 -1.38 14.43
CA GLU A 14 3.36 -1.71 13.19
C GLU A 14 4.28 -0.56 12.77
N ASN A 15 3.85 0.67 12.99
CA ASN A 15 4.68 1.84 12.80
C ASN A 15 5.86 1.83 13.77
N ALA A 16 5.60 1.67 15.08
CA ALA A 16 6.63 1.65 16.12
C ALA A 16 7.66 0.53 15.93
N ARG A 17 7.25 -0.63 15.41
CA ARG A 17 8.14 -1.77 15.15
C ARG A 17 8.88 -1.69 13.82
N HIS A 18 8.67 -0.64 13.03
CA HIS A 18 9.17 -0.56 11.65
C HIS A 18 8.80 -1.81 10.84
N ALA A 19 7.56 -2.28 10.99
CA ALA A 19 7.14 -3.50 10.33
C ALA A 19 7.20 -3.31 8.81
N ASN A 20 7.71 -4.32 8.10
CA ASN A 20 7.73 -4.35 6.65
C ASN A 20 6.33 -4.74 6.14
N VAL A 21 5.34 -3.87 6.40
CA VAL A 21 3.95 -4.06 5.99
C VAL A 21 3.50 -2.91 5.10
N VAL A 22 2.58 -3.20 4.18
CA VAL A 22 2.01 -2.22 3.25
C VAL A 22 0.50 -2.40 3.09
N VAL A 23 -0.18 -1.29 2.82
CA VAL A 23 -1.57 -1.26 2.36
C VAL A 23 -1.57 -0.71 0.95
N ILE A 24 -2.18 -1.42 0.00
CA ILE A 24 -2.11 -1.07 -1.42
C ILE A 24 -3.49 -0.70 -1.97
N GLY A 25 -3.50 0.12 -3.02
CA GLY A 25 -4.71 0.38 -3.79
C GLY A 25 -5.17 -0.84 -4.60
N SER A 26 -6.44 -0.85 -4.98
CA SER A 26 -7.06 -1.96 -5.72
C SER A 26 -6.39 -2.24 -7.07
N ASP A 27 -5.88 -1.22 -7.76
CA ASP A 27 -5.24 -1.37 -9.07
C ASP A 27 -3.85 -2.03 -8.93
N VAL A 28 -3.11 -1.67 -7.88
CA VAL A 28 -1.82 -2.32 -7.54
C VAL A 28 -2.06 -3.78 -7.16
N ALA A 29 -3.10 -4.05 -6.36
CA ALA A 29 -3.48 -5.41 -6.00
C ALA A 29 -3.81 -6.26 -7.23
N ASN A 30 -4.66 -5.75 -8.13
CA ASN A 30 -5.03 -6.43 -9.37
C ASN A 30 -3.85 -6.61 -10.32
N THR A 31 -2.90 -5.67 -10.35
CA THR A 31 -1.74 -5.74 -11.23
C THR A 31 -0.72 -6.78 -10.75
N LEU A 32 -0.45 -6.82 -9.44
CA LEU A 32 0.57 -7.71 -8.86
C LEU A 32 0.01 -9.10 -8.54
N PHE A 33 -1.27 -9.18 -8.18
CA PHE A 33 -1.96 -10.40 -7.76
C PHE A 33 -3.29 -10.60 -8.53
N PRO A 34 -3.28 -10.64 -9.88
CA PRO A 34 -4.51 -10.71 -10.68
C PRO A 34 -5.36 -11.96 -10.43
N PHE A 35 -4.75 -13.05 -9.94
CA PHE A 35 -5.40 -14.35 -9.76
C PHE A 35 -5.42 -14.80 -8.29
N SER A 36 -5.11 -13.91 -7.34
CA SER A 36 -5.00 -14.27 -5.93
C SER A 36 -5.30 -13.09 -5.03
N ASN A 37 -5.67 -13.38 -3.78
CA ASN A 37 -5.84 -12.31 -2.80
C ASN A 37 -4.48 -11.67 -2.51
N ALA A 38 -4.41 -10.35 -2.56
CA ALA A 38 -3.18 -9.62 -2.27
C ALA A 38 -2.86 -9.59 -0.78
N VAL A 39 -3.84 -9.72 0.12
CA VAL A 39 -3.62 -9.75 1.56
C VAL A 39 -2.76 -10.97 1.94
N ASP A 40 -1.83 -10.77 2.87
CA ASP A 40 -0.80 -11.72 3.30
C ASP A 40 0.24 -12.12 2.23
N GLN A 41 0.15 -11.57 1.01
CA GLN A 41 1.19 -11.74 0.01
C GLN A 41 2.40 -10.85 0.26
N GLN A 42 3.54 -11.26 -0.29
CA GLN A 42 4.77 -10.46 -0.26
C GLN A 42 4.99 -9.72 -1.58
N MET A 43 5.33 -8.45 -1.45
CA MET A 43 5.73 -7.56 -2.54
C MET A 43 7.16 -7.07 -2.29
N SER A 44 7.97 -6.98 -3.34
CA SER A 44 9.30 -6.38 -3.24
C SER A 44 9.27 -4.92 -3.67
N ILE A 45 9.75 -4.01 -2.83
CA ILE A 45 9.92 -2.58 -3.13
C ILE A 45 11.38 -2.23 -2.88
N ASN A 46 12.10 -1.74 -3.90
CA ASN A 46 13.52 -1.40 -3.82
C ASN A 46 14.38 -2.54 -3.20
N GLY A 47 14.15 -3.78 -3.62
CA GLY A 47 14.90 -4.96 -3.15
C GLY A 47 14.59 -5.40 -1.71
N ARG A 48 13.56 -4.84 -1.06
CA ARG A 48 13.08 -5.25 0.26
C ARG A 48 11.68 -5.84 0.17
N SER A 49 11.45 -6.93 0.91
CA SER A 49 10.15 -7.60 0.95
C SER A 49 9.23 -6.95 1.98
N TYR A 50 8.01 -6.65 1.56
CA TYR A 50 6.92 -6.11 2.36
C TYR A 50 5.72 -7.04 2.27
N ARG A 51 5.05 -7.26 3.39
CA ARG A 51 3.81 -8.02 3.44
C ARG A 51 2.62 -7.08 3.25
N VAL A 52 1.74 -7.40 2.32
CA VAL A 52 0.49 -6.67 2.13
C VAL A 52 -0.47 -7.09 3.25
N ILE A 53 -0.97 -6.13 4.02
CA ILE A 53 -1.92 -6.39 5.13
C ILE A 53 -3.32 -5.86 4.85
N GLY A 54 -3.47 -5.06 3.80
CA GLY A 54 -4.76 -4.51 3.40
C GLY A 54 -4.77 -3.99 1.97
N VAL A 55 -5.96 -3.98 1.39
CA VAL A 55 -6.25 -3.45 0.06
C VAL A 55 -7.36 -2.41 0.18
N LEU A 56 -7.17 -1.24 -0.43
CA LEU A 56 -8.19 -0.20 -0.46
C LEU A 56 -9.36 -0.62 -1.36
N THR A 57 -10.58 -0.23 -0.97
CA THR A 57 -11.74 -0.37 -1.85
C THR A 57 -11.52 0.46 -3.11
N ALA A 58 -11.74 -0.17 -4.27
CA ALA A 58 -11.69 0.52 -5.56
C ALA A 58 -12.63 1.73 -5.54
N ARG A 59 -12.10 2.90 -5.87
CA ARG A 59 -12.89 4.11 -6.04
C ARG A 59 -13.05 4.43 -7.52
N ASP A 60 -14.26 4.81 -7.89
CA ASP A 60 -14.52 5.37 -9.21
C ASP A 60 -13.94 6.79 -9.26
N VAL A 61 -12.71 6.88 -9.80
CA VAL A 61 -12.04 8.14 -10.06
C VAL A 61 -12.33 8.56 -11.50
N PHE A 62 -13.52 9.12 -11.71
CA PHE A 62 -13.97 9.59 -13.03
C PHE A 62 -13.22 10.85 -13.52
N LEU A 63 -12.61 11.60 -12.60
CA LEU A 63 -11.96 12.89 -12.86
C LEU A 63 -10.45 12.90 -12.60
N VAL A 64 -9.90 11.81 -12.09
CA VAL A 64 -8.50 11.73 -11.65
C VAL A 64 -7.80 10.80 -12.63
N GLY A 65 -6.85 11.36 -13.39
CA GLY A 65 -6.15 10.63 -14.44
C GLY A 65 -5.47 9.37 -13.92
N ALA A 66 -5.21 8.40 -14.81
CA ALA A 66 -4.56 7.14 -14.46
C ALA A 66 -3.13 7.32 -13.89
N GLU A 67 -2.53 8.49 -14.05
CA GLU A 67 -1.18 8.87 -13.60
C GLU A 67 -1.20 9.90 -12.47
N ASP A 68 -2.38 10.29 -12.00
CA ASP A 68 -2.52 11.32 -10.98
C ASP A 68 -2.14 10.74 -9.59
N PRO A 69 -1.29 11.42 -8.82
CA PRO A 69 -0.87 10.95 -7.50
C PRO A 69 -2.01 10.91 -6.48
N ASN A 70 -3.13 11.59 -6.74
CA ASN A 70 -4.33 11.50 -5.90
C ASN A 70 -5.16 10.23 -6.20
N ASN A 71 -4.73 9.40 -7.16
CA ASN A 71 -5.39 8.14 -7.46
C ASN A 71 -5.07 7.09 -6.39
N GLU A 72 -5.94 7.01 -5.38
CA GLU A 72 -5.83 6.04 -4.29
C GLU A 72 -5.84 4.58 -4.77
N ASN A 73 -6.39 4.28 -5.95
CA ASN A 73 -6.37 2.92 -6.50
C ASN A 73 -4.95 2.46 -6.86
N LYS A 74 -4.03 3.40 -7.14
CA LYS A 74 -2.61 3.12 -7.42
C LYS A 74 -1.67 3.44 -6.26
N ALA A 75 -2.20 3.92 -5.15
CA ALA A 75 -1.38 4.30 -4.00
C ALA A 75 -0.83 3.08 -3.26
N VAL A 76 0.35 3.27 -2.65
CA VAL A 76 0.96 2.32 -1.73
C VAL A 76 1.23 3.06 -0.42
N TYR A 77 0.59 2.60 0.65
CA TYR A 77 0.75 3.12 2.00
C TYR A 77 1.65 2.21 2.80
N MET A 78 2.57 2.81 3.54
CA MET A 78 3.49 2.09 4.40
C MET A 78 3.73 2.90 5.68
N PRO A 79 4.16 2.27 6.78
CA PRO A 79 4.44 2.99 8.01
C PRO A 79 5.53 4.05 7.79
N TYR A 80 5.33 5.23 8.40
CA TYR A 80 6.24 6.38 8.25
C TYR A 80 7.69 6.00 8.60
N LEU A 81 7.86 5.24 9.66
CA LEU A 81 9.17 4.78 10.13
C LEU A 81 9.83 3.75 9.18
N THR A 82 9.06 3.12 8.30
CA THR A 82 9.55 2.26 7.22
C THR A 82 9.93 3.11 6.00
N LEU A 83 9.15 4.15 5.68
CA LEU A 83 9.46 5.09 4.60
C LEU A 83 10.79 5.82 4.84
N ARG A 84 11.02 6.32 6.07
CA ARG A 84 12.27 6.99 6.47
C ARG A 84 13.51 6.08 6.34
N LYS A 85 13.36 4.76 6.39
CA LYS A 85 14.45 3.80 6.14
C LYS A 85 14.77 3.65 4.65
N LEU A 86 13.78 3.79 3.76
CA LEU A 86 14.02 3.74 2.31
C LEU A 86 14.58 5.05 1.79
N TYR A 87 14.07 6.17 2.30
CA TYR A 87 14.46 7.51 1.88
C TYR A 87 15.02 8.28 3.07
N PRO A 88 16.27 8.00 3.48
CA PRO A 88 16.94 8.78 4.52
C PRO A 88 17.34 10.20 4.04
N ASP A 89 17.31 10.45 2.73
CA ASP A 89 17.80 11.68 2.07
C ASP A 89 16.70 12.73 1.80
N VAL A 90 15.46 12.49 2.23
CA VAL A 90 14.40 13.52 2.18
C VAL A 90 14.45 14.35 3.47
N ASP A 91 15.28 15.39 3.43
CA ASP A 91 15.21 16.58 4.31
C ASP A 91 14.50 17.72 3.54
#